data_AF-A0A7C4N6S0-F1
#
_entry.id   AF-A0A7C4N6S0-F1
#
_cell.length_a   1.000
_cell.length_b   1.000
_cell.length_c   1.000
_cell.angle_alpha   90.00
_cell.angle_beta   90.00
_cell.angle_gamma   90.00
#
_symmetry.space_group_name_H-M   'P 1'
#
loop_
_entity.id
_entity.type
_entity.pdbx_description
1 polymer ?
#
loop_
_entity_poly.entity_id
_entity_poly.type
_entity_poly.pdbx_seq_one_letter_code
_entity_poly.pdbx_strand_id
1 'polypeptide(L)' 'IYFANPYSSWQRGTNENTNGLFRQYFPKGSDFDTYSEIDVTYAMDSLNNRPRKRLGFFTPNELFFTEKGCT' A
#
# COMPACT_ATOMS: atom_id res chain seq x y z
N ILE A 1 -19.38 -5.08 -7.38
CA ILE A 1 -18.52 -3.87 -7.27
C ILE A 1 -18.77 -3.27 -5.88
N TYR A 2 -17.72 -2.97 -5.10
CA TYR A 2 -17.84 -2.41 -3.75
C TYR A 2 -17.43 -0.93 -3.75
N PHE A 3 -18.32 -0.04 -3.34
CA PHE A 3 -18.06 1.40 -3.20
C PHE A 3 -18.23 1.84 -1.76
N ALA A 4 -17.49 2.87 -1.36
CA ALA A 4 -17.74 3.56 -0.11
C ALA A 4 -18.92 4.52 -0.29
N ASN A 5 -19.72 4.67 0.75
CA ASN A 5 -20.78 5.67 0.82
C ASN A 5 -20.18 7.08 0.73
N PRO A 6 -20.91 8.04 0.13
CA PRO A 6 -20.50 9.44 0.16
C PRO A 6 -20.22 9.92 1.60
N TYR A 7 -19.22 10.78 1.74
CA TYR A 7 -18.80 11.35 3.03
C TYR A 7 -18.40 10.33 4.12
N SER A 8 -18.16 9.07 3.73
CA SER A 8 -17.83 7.98 4.65
C SER A 8 -16.36 7.54 4.56
N SER A 9 -15.43 8.47 4.83
CA SER A 9 -13.98 8.23 4.73
C SER A 9 -13.51 7.03 5.54
N TRP A 10 -14.13 6.77 6.69
CA TRP A 10 -13.82 5.62 7.56
C TRP A 10 -13.95 4.26 6.88
N GLN A 11 -14.80 4.14 5.84
CA GLN A 11 -14.92 2.90 5.06
C GLN A 11 -13.69 2.61 4.20
N ARG A 12 -12.77 3.57 4.06
CA ARG A 12 -11.54 3.48 3.28
C ARG A 12 -10.28 3.71 4.13
N GLY A 13 -10.36 3.59 5.45
CA GLY A 13 -9.24 3.92 6.34
C GLY A 13 -7.93 3.18 6.01
N THR A 14 -8.00 1.92 5.56
CA THR A 14 -6.81 1.18 5.11
C THR A 14 -6.16 1.79 3.86
N ASN A 15 -6.96 2.27 2.91
CA ASN A 15 -6.46 2.90 1.69
C ASN A 15 -5.84 4.26 2.03
N GLU A 16 -6.46 5.02 2.93
CA GLU A 16 -5.93 6.31 3.39
C GLU A 16 -4.59 6.13 4.12
N ASN A 17 -4.47 5.12 4.98
CA ASN A 17 -3.21 4.76 5.62
C ASN A 17 -2.13 4.40 4.58
N THR A 18 -2.47 3.53 3.62
CA THR A 18 -1.54 3.09 2.58
C THR A 18 -1.08 4.25 1.70
N ASN A 19 -1.98 5.17 1.34
CA ASN A 19 -1.62 6.40 0.63
C ASN A 19 -0.65 7.28 1.45
N GLY A 20 -0.81 7.32 2.77
CA GLY A 20 0.14 7.98 3.67
C GLY A 20 1.55 7.36 3.60
N LEU A 21 1.65 6.05 3.47
CA LEU A 21 2.94 5.36 3.29
C LEU A 21 3.58 5.65 1.93
N PHE A 22 2.78 5.68 0.86
CA PHE A 22 3.27 6.06 -0.48
C PHE A 22 3.85 7.47 -0.52
N ARG A 23 3.34 8.38 0.30
CA ARG A 23 3.87 9.76 0.39
C ARG A 23 5.29 9.86 0.95
N GLN A 24 5.84 8.78 1.51
CA GLN A 24 7.26 8.71 1.87
C GLN A 24 8.16 8.61 0.63
N TYR A 25 7.62 8.08 -0.47
CA TYR A 25 8.31 7.89 -1.75
C TYR A 25 7.92 8.95 -2.78
N PHE A 26 6.65 9.35 -2.77
CA PHE A 26 6.07 10.35 -3.67
C PHE A 26 5.47 11.51 -2.85
N PRO A 27 6.30 12.49 -2.44
CA PRO A 27 5.82 13.64 -1.67
C PRO A 27 4.66 14.37 -2.34
N LYS A 28 3.87 15.07 -1.53
CA LYS A 28 2.73 15.84 -2.06
C LYS A 28 3.24 16.96 -2.97
N GLY A 29 2.66 17.07 -4.16
CA GLY A 29 3.04 18.09 -5.14
C GLY A 29 4.18 17.66 -6.06
N SER A 30 4.69 16.43 -5.92
CA SER A 30 5.55 15.84 -6.95
C SER A 30 4.79 15.65 -8.26
N ASP A 31 5.49 15.89 -9.36
CA ASP A 31 5.02 15.57 -10.70
C ASP A 31 5.21 14.08 -10.96
N PHE A 32 4.11 13.36 -11.26
CA PHE A 32 4.17 11.92 -11.48
C PHE A 32 4.87 11.54 -12.78
N ASP A 33 4.93 12.45 -13.76
CA ASP A 33 5.62 12.22 -15.03
C ASP A 33 7.14 12.16 -14.85
N THR A 34 7.65 12.60 -13.70
CA THR A 34 9.09 12.53 -13.38
C THR A 34 9.52 11.20 -12.78
N TYR A 35 8.58 10.33 -12.40
CA TYR A 35 8.89 9.02 -11.85
C TYR A 35 8.77 7.95 -12.93
N SER A 36 9.76 7.07 -12.97
CA SER A 36 9.75 5.90 -13.83
C SER A 36 8.90 4.77 -13.23
N GLU A 37 8.52 3.81 -14.06
CA GLU A 37 7.90 2.56 -13.57
C GLU A 37 8.79 1.82 -12.56
N ILE A 38 10.12 1.97 -12.66
CA ILE A 38 11.08 1.37 -11.73
C ILE A 38 10.95 2.01 -10.35
N ASP A 39 10.78 3.33 -10.26
CA ASP A 39 10.59 4.05 -8.99
C ASP A 39 9.30 3.60 -8.30
N VAL A 40 8.23 3.44 -9.08
CA VAL A 40 6.94 2.93 -8.59
C VAL A 40 7.08 1.49 -8.09
N THR A 41 7.75 0.64 -8.87
CA THR A 41 8.00 -0.76 -8.50
C THR A 41 8.81 -0.85 -7.22
N TYR A 42 9.87 -0.07 -7.10
CA TYR A 42 10.69 -0.01 -5.90
C TYR A 42 9.88 0.40 -4.66
N ALA A 43 9.02 1.41 -4.78
CA ALA A 43 8.15 1.84 -3.69
C ALA A 43 7.15 0.74 -3.29
N MET A 44 6.53 0.07 -4.27
CA MET A 44 5.60 -1.04 -4.04
C MET A 44 6.30 -2.20 -3.33
N ASP A 45 7.44 -2.66 -3.85
CA ASP A 45 8.21 -3.77 -3.28
C ASP A 45 8.66 -3.45 -1.87
N SER A 46 9.13 -2.22 -1.64
CA SER A 46 9.52 -1.77 -0.31
C SER A 46 8.35 -1.78 0.67
N LEU A 47 7.15 -1.39 0.25
CA LEU A 47 5.96 -1.34 1.12
C LEU A 47 5.32 -2.70 1.36
N ASN A 48 5.40 -3.61 0.38
CA ASN A 48 4.84 -4.95 0.44
C ASN A 48 5.75 -5.95 1.17
N ASN A 49 7.06 -5.68 1.20
CA ASN A 49 8.05 -6.43 1.98
C ASN A 49 8.40 -5.77 3.33
N ARG A 50 7.68 -4.70 3.73
CA ARG A 50 7.88 -4.04 5.03
C ARG A 50 7.10 -4.77 6.13
N PRO A 51 7.75 -5.27 7.20
CA PRO A 51 7.07 -5.80 8.38
C PRO A 51 6.08 -4.81 8.98
N ARG A 52 4.84 -5.24 9.28
CA ARG A 52 3.83 -4.37 9.89
C ARG A 52 3.44 -4.88 11.28
N LYS A 53 3.48 -4.00 12.28
CA LYS A 53 3.04 -4.33 13.66
C LYS A 53 1.62 -4.92 13.71
N ARG A 54 0.69 -4.36 12.91
CA ARG A 54 -0.71 -4.86 12.82
C ARG A 54 -0.80 -6.30 12.30
N LEU A 55 0.21 -6.74 11.55
CA LEU A 55 0.31 -8.08 10.98
C LEU A 55 1.21 -9.00 11.84
N GLY A 56 1.43 -8.69 13.13
CA GLY A 56 2.33 -9.49 13.97
C GLY A 56 3.79 -9.43 13.53
N PHE A 57 4.21 -8.33 12.89
CA PHE A 57 5.53 -8.14 12.27
C PHE A 57 5.80 -9.02 11.04
N PHE A 58 4.79 -9.69 10.48
CA PHE A 58 4.87 -10.21 9.12
C PHE A 58 4.75 -9.10 8.08
N THR A 59 5.28 -9.36 6.90
CA THR A 59 5.12 -8.51 5.71
C THR A 59 3.78 -8.79 5.03
N PRO A 60 3.20 -7.80 4.34
CA PRO A 60 2.02 -8.02 3.50
C PRO A 60 2.18 -9.18 2.50
N ASN A 61 3.35 -9.30 1.87
CA ASN A 61 3.63 -10.37 0.92
C ASN A 61 3.60 -11.75 1.59
N GLU A 62 4.28 -11.92 2.72
CA GLU A 62 4.28 -13.19 3.45
C GLU A 62 2.86 -13.66 3.75
N LEU A 63 2.02 -12.78 4.30
CA LEU A 63 0.64 -13.17 4.61
C LEU A 63 -0.21 -13.39 3.36
N PHE A 64 -0.08 -12.53 2.34
CA PHE A 64 -0.88 -12.64 1.13
C PHE A 64 -0.62 -13.95 0.37
N PHE A 65 0.65 -14.35 0.24
CA PHE A 65 1.03 -15.59 -0.45
C PHE A 65 0.84 -16.83 0.44
N THR A 66 0.91 -16.70 1.76
CA THR A 66 0.64 -17.80 2.71
C THR A 66 -0.86 -18.10 2.82
N GLU A 67 -1.72 -17.08 2.92
CA GLU A 67 -3.18 -17.24 3.05
C GLU A 67 -3.84 -17.78 1.78
N LYS A 68 -3.25 -17.55 0.60
CA LYS A 68 -3.82 -17.98 -0.68
C LYS A 68 -3.58 -19.44 -1.05
N GLY A 69 -2.97 -20.25 -0.16
CA GLY A 69 -2.90 -21.70 -0.34
C GLY A 69 -2.35 -22.15 -1.69
N CYS A 70 -1.44 -21.37 -2.28
CA CYS A 70 -0.79 -21.71 -3.54
C CYS A 70 0.68 -22.02 -3.25
N THR A 71 0.89 -23.20 -2.67
CA THR A 71 2.13 -23.98 -2.70
C THR A 71 1.79 -25.36 -3.22
#